data_AF-A0A643CXY2-F1
#
_entry.id   AF-A0A643CXY2-F1
#
_cell.length_a   1.000
_cell.length_b   1.000
_cell.length_c   1.000
_cell.angle_alpha   90.00
_cell.angle_beta   90.00
_cell.angle_gamma   90.00
#
_symmetry.space_group_name_H-M   'P 1'
#
loop_
_entity.id
_entity.type
_entity.pdbx_description
1 polymer ?
#
loop_
_entity_poly.entity_id
_entity_poly.type
_entity_poly.pdbx_seq_one_letter_code
_entity_poly.pdbx_strand_id
1 'polypeptide(L)'
;VALAGMNALFYLSLERLPLGLAVAFEFIGPLSVALYHARQKYDFIWVGCAILGLVLLFPLQQAQQGLDLIGVLFAVSAGACWALYIIAGQKPSGISGNHTVCLGMSIGMLCLLPFALFSGAVDRVLELPNLYYFIGLAILASALPFTLEM
;
A
#
# COMPACT_ATOMS: atom_id res chain seq x y z
N VAL A 1 -12.05 4.53 0.40
CA VAL A 1 -11.63 4.66 1.82
C VAL A 1 -10.49 3.71 2.17
N ALA A 2 -10.64 2.39 2.04
CA ALA A 2 -9.56 1.43 2.35
C ALA A 2 -8.24 1.74 1.61
N LEU A 3 -8.31 2.06 0.31
CA LEU A 3 -7.14 2.41 -0.51
C LEU A 3 -6.41 3.68 -0.04
N ALA A 4 -7.17 4.66 0.47
CA ALA A 4 -6.62 5.90 1.02
C ALA A 4 -6.00 5.69 2.40
N GLY A 5 -6.66 4.90 3.25
CA GLY A 5 -6.11 4.47 4.54
C GLY A 5 -4.81 3.70 4.36
N MET A 6 -4.77 2.74 3.44
CA MET A 6 -3.59 1.96 3.09
C MET A 6 -2.40 2.87 2.76
N ASN A 7 -2.56 3.77 1.78
CA ASN A 7 -1.47 4.66 1.37
C ASN A 7 -1.02 5.60 2.50
N ALA A 8 -1.95 6.23 3.21
CA ALA A 8 -1.60 7.15 4.29
C ALA A 8 -0.83 6.45 5.42
N LEU A 9 -1.28 5.27 5.84
CA LEU A 9 -0.63 4.48 6.89
C LEU A 9 0.73 3.95 6.41
N PHE A 10 0.84 3.54 5.15
CA PHE A 10 2.11 3.12 4.57
C PHE A 10 3.14 4.26 4.55
N TYR A 11 2.76 5.45 4.09
CA TYR A 11 3.67 6.60 4.10
C TYR A 11 4.10 7.00 5.52
N LEU A 12 3.18 6.98 6.49
CA LEU A 12 3.53 7.20 7.91
C LEU A 12 4.48 6.13 8.46
N SER A 13 4.41 4.90 7.96
CA SER A 13 5.34 3.84 8.35
C SER A 13 6.76 4.11 7.81
N LEU A 14 6.88 4.71 6.62
CA LEU A 14 8.17 5.02 5.99
C LEU A 14 8.96 6.13 6.71
N GLU A 15 8.28 6.99 7.49
CA GLU A 15 8.98 7.95 8.35
C GLU A 15 9.75 7.27 9.50
N ARG A 16 9.39 6.02 9.83
CA ARG A 16 9.87 5.28 11.01
C ARG A 16 10.63 4.01 10.66
N LEU A 17 10.24 3.37 9.56
CA LEU A 17 10.80 2.10 9.12
C LEU A 17 11.52 2.27 7.78
N PRO A 18 12.65 1.55 7.59
CA PRO A 18 13.21 1.31 6.27
C PRO A 18 12.15 0.74 5.32
N LEU A 19 12.20 1.14 4.06
CA LEU A 19 11.23 0.75 3.04
C LEU A 19 11.04 -0.78 2.95
N GLY A 20 12.11 -1.56 3.05
CA GLY A 20 12.04 -3.03 3.05
C GLY A 20 11.21 -3.60 4.21
N LEU A 21 11.33 -3.03 5.42
CA LEU A 21 10.56 -3.47 6.58
C LEU A 21 9.09 -3.04 6.47
N ALA A 22 8.83 -1.80 6.06
CA ALA A 22 7.48 -1.30 5.86
C ALA A 22 6.70 -2.17 4.87
N VAL A 23 7.29 -2.44 3.70
CA VAL A 23 6.71 -3.32 2.67
C VAL A 23 6.51 -4.73 3.23
N ALA A 24 7.48 -5.27 3.97
CA ALA A 24 7.36 -6.63 4.49
C ALA A 24 6.17 -6.79 5.44
N PHE A 25 5.94 -5.82 6.33
CA PHE A 25 4.79 -5.82 7.24
C PHE A 25 3.47 -5.55 6.52
N GLU A 26 3.45 -4.68 5.51
CA GLU A 26 2.25 -4.41 4.72
C GLU A 26 1.78 -5.66 3.94
N PHE A 27 2.72 -6.43 3.40
CA PHE A 27 2.44 -7.65 2.64
C PHE A 27 1.80 -8.79 3.46
N ILE A 28 1.82 -8.70 4.79
CA ILE A 28 1.12 -9.65 5.68
C ILE A 28 -0.38 -9.67 5.38
N GLY A 29 -0.96 -8.52 4.99
CA GLY A 29 -2.38 -8.40 4.65
C GLY A 29 -2.79 -9.29 3.47
N PRO A 30 -2.27 -9.05 2.26
CA PRO A 30 -2.52 -9.90 1.10
C PRO A 30 -2.14 -11.36 1.32
N LEU A 31 -1.02 -11.64 2.00
CA LEU A 31 -0.59 -13.00 2.30
C LEU A 31 -1.64 -13.73 3.15
N SER A 32 -2.24 -13.05 4.11
CA SER A 32 -3.33 -13.60 4.95
C SER A 32 -4.58 -13.90 4.13
N VAL A 33 -4.94 -13.02 3.18
CA VAL A 33 -6.08 -13.26 2.26
C VAL A 33 -5.81 -14.43 1.33
N ALA A 34 -4.59 -14.52 0.79
CA ALA A 34 -4.15 -15.63 -0.06
C ALA A 34 -4.18 -16.96 0.70
N LEU A 35 -3.66 -16.99 1.93
CA LEU A 35 -3.72 -18.14 2.82
C LEU A 35 -5.17 -18.57 3.13
N TYR A 36 -6.07 -17.61 3.35
CA TYR A 36 -7.49 -17.91 3.60
C TYR A 36 -8.20 -18.53 2.38
N HIS A 37 -7.80 -18.12 1.17
CA HIS A 37 -8.32 -18.69 -0.08
C HIS A 37 -7.56 -19.91 -0.59
N ALA A 38 -6.41 -20.26 0.01
CA ALA A 38 -5.61 -21.41 -0.38
C ALA A 38 -6.38 -22.72 -0.14
N ARG A 39 -6.64 -23.45 -1.23
CA ARG A 39 -7.40 -24.72 -1.20
C ARG A 39 -6.56 -25.89 -1.68
N GLN A 40 -5.43 -25.64 -2.35
CA GLN A 40 -4.54 -26.68 -2.87
C GLN A 40 -3.17 -26.67 -2.18
N LYS A 41 -2.52 -27.84 -2.14
CA LYS A 41 -1.15 -28.00 -1.60
C LYS A 41 -0.12 -27.13 -2.33
N TYR A 42 -0.36 -26.84 -3.60
CA TYR A 42 0.51 -25.98 -4.42
C TYR A 42 0.46 -24.51 -3.97
N ASP A 43 -0.67 -24.04 -3.45
CA ASP A 43 -0.81 -22.66 -2.95
C ASP A 43 0.19 -22.39 -1.80
N PHE A 44 0.44 -23.39 -0.97
CA PHE A 44 1.40 -23.30 0.13
C PHE A 44 2.86 -23.17 -0.33
N ILE A 45 3.22 -23.73 -1.50
CA ILE A 45 4.56 -23.57 -2.07
C ILE A 45 4.78 -22.11 -2.45
N TRP A 46 3.77 -21.50 -3.08
CA TRP A 46 3.81 -20.08 -3.47
C TRP A 46 3.84 -19.15 -2.27
N VAL A 47 3.07 -19.45 -1.23
CA VAL A 47 3.14 -18.73 0.05
C VAL A 47 4.54 -18.85 0.66
N GLY A 48 5.14 -20.05 0.62
CA GLY A 48 6.51 -20.26 1.09
C GLY A 48 7.53 -19.40 0.33
N CYS A 49 7.43 -19.35 -1.00
CA CYS A 49 8.26 -18.47 -1.83
C CYS A 49 8.08 -16.99 -1.49
N ALA A 50 6.84 -16.55 -1.25
CA ALA A 50 6.55 -15.17 -0.86
C ALA A 50 7.17 -14.81 0.51
N ILE A 51 7.05 -15.71 1.50
CA ILE A 51 7.69 -15.55 2.82
C ILE A 51 9.21 -15.47 2.66
N LEU A 52 9.79 -16.31 1.80
CA LEU A 52 11.23 -16.31 1.55
C LEU A 52 11.68 -14.97 0.93
N GLY A 53 10.93 -14.45 -0.04
CA GLY A 53 11.16 -13.12 -0.61
C GLY A 53 11.09 -12.00 0.44
N LEU A 54 10.12 -12.06 1.36
CA LEU A 54 9.99 -11.11 2.47
C LEU A 54 11.18 -11.17 3.43
N VAL A 55 11.68 -12.37 3.74
CA VAL A 55 12.87 -12.56 4.58
C VAL A 55 14.12 -12.00 3.89
N LEU A 56 14.24 -12.15 2.56
CA LEU A 56 15.36 -11.57 1.81
C LEU A 56 15.30 -10.04 1.73
N LEU A 57 14.11 -9.45 1.73
CA LEU A 57 13.91 -8.01 1.82
C LEU A 57 14.22 -7.46 3.22
N PHE A 58 14.26 -8.31 4.24
CA PHE A 58 14.55 -7.90 5.61
C PHE A 58 16.01 -7.42 5.70
N PRO A 59 16.26 -6.13 5.99
CA PRO A 59 17.61 -5.59 6.06
C PRO A 59 18.29 -6.08 7.34
N LEU A 60 18.98 -7.22 7.27
CA LEU A 60 19.65 -7.87 8.40
C LEU A 60 20.69 -6.95 9.06
N GLN A 61 21.29 -6.01 8.32
CA GLN A 61 22.20 -5.01 8.88
C GLN A 61 21.51 -3.93 9.73
N GLN A 62 20.26 -3.56 9.44
CA GLN A 62 19.54 -2.52 10.18
C GLN A 62 18.80 -3.05 11.42
N ALA A 63 18.68 -4.37 11.58
CA ALA A 63 18.01 -4.99 12.73
C ALA A 63 18.67 -4.72 14.09
N GLN A 64 19.89 -4.15 14.10
CA GLN A 64 20.58 -3.71 15.32
C GLN A 64 20.06 -2.38 15.87
N GLN A 65 19.37 -1.57 15.06
CA GLN A 65 18.65 -0.40 15.55
C GLN A 65 17.24 -0.85 15.93
N GLY A 66 16.85 -0.61 17.18
CA GLY A 66 15.58 -1.11 17.72
C GLY A 66 14.40 -0.80 16.79
N LEU A 67 13.53 -1.80 16.57
CA LEU A 67 12.33 -1.66 15.76
C LEU A 67 11.36 -0.64 16.39
N ASP A 68 10.98 0.40 15.64
CA ASP A 68 9.91 1.31 16.06
C ASP A 68 8.56 0.60 15.92
N LEU A 69 8.00 0.20 17.05
CA LEU A 69 6.73 -0.51 17.13
C LEU A 69 5.56 0.30 16.55
N ILE A 70 5.64 1.64 16.58
CA ILE A 70 4.62 2.51 15.99
C ILE A 70 4.64 2.39 14.47
N GLY A 71 5.82 2.36 13.86
CA GLY A 71 5.97 2.14 12.41
C GLY A 71 5.43 0.78 11.98
N VAL A 72 5.67 -0.26 12.79
CA VAL A 72 5.13 -1.62 12.53
C VAL A 72 3.60 -1.62 12.59
N LEU A 73 3.01 -0.96 13.59
CA LEU A 73 1.56 -0.83 13.71
C LEU A 73 0.96 -0.14 12.47
N PHE A 74 1.59 0.94 11.99
CA PHE A 74 1.16 1.60 10.76
C PHE A 74 1.23 0.67 9.54
N ALA A 75 2.36 -0.02 9.33
CA ALA A 75 2.52 -0.93 8.20
C ALA A 75 1.52 -2.11 8.23
N VAL A 76 1.29 -2.71 9.40
CA VAL A 76 0.30 -3.80 9.54
C VAL A 76 -1.13 -3.28 9.32
N SER A 77 -1.45 -2.08 9.83
CA SER A 77 -2.75 -1.47 9.58
C SER A 77 -2.98 -1.10 8.11
N ALA A 78 -1.92 -0.69 7.39
CA ALA A 78 -1.96 -0.53 5.93
C ALA A 78 -2.25 -1.86 5.24
N GLY A 79 -1.56 -2.94 5.64
CA GLY A 79 -1.84 -4.29 5.16
C GLY A 79 -3.27 -4.76 5.44
N ALA A 80 -3.84 -4.43 6.59
CA ALA A 80 -5.25 -4.71 6.90
C ALA A 80 -6.21 -3.96 5.98
N CYS A 81 -5.95 -2.67 5.70
CA CYS A 81 -6.70 -1.91 4.71
C CYS A 81 -6.58 -2.52 3.30
N TRP A 82 -5.40 -3.02 2.93
CA TRP A 82 -5.19 -3.69 1.65
C TRP A 82 -5.98 -4.99 1.56
N ALA A 83 -5.96 -5.83 2.60
CA ALA A 83 -6.76 -7.05 2.67
C ALA A 83 -8.26 -6.76 2.51
N LEU A 84 -8.77 -5.72 3.19
CA LEU A 84 -10.14 -5.26 3.04
C LEU A 84 -10.46 -4.79 1.61
N TYR A 85 -9.52 -4.10 0.97
CA TYR A 85 -9.65 -3.71 -0.43
C TYR A 85 -9.76 -4.93 -1.36
N ILE A 86 -8.91 -5.95 -1.18
CA ILE A 86 -8.95 -7.18 -1.98
C ILE A 86 -10.32 -7.88 -1.82
N ILE A 87 -10.78 -8.06 -0.58
CA ILE A 87 -12.07 -8.72 -0.30
C ILE A 87 -13.25 -7.91 -0.85
N ALA A 88 -13.21 -6.58 -0.71
CA ALA A 88 -14.24 -5.71 -1.27
C ALA A 88 -14.26 -5.73 -2.80
N GLY A 89 -13.09 -5.81 -3.43
CA GLY A 89 -12.92 -5.87 -4.89
C GLY A 89 -13.43 -7.17 -5.52
N GLN A 90 -13.56 -8.25 -4.75
CA GLN A 90 -14.15 -9.52 -5.22
C GLN A 90 -15.67 -9.46 -5.38
N LYS A 91 -16.35 -8.43 -4.84
CA LYS A 91 -17.80 -8.30 -4.97
C LYS A 91 -18.17 -7.78 -6.38
N PRO A 92 -19.08 -8.46 -7.11
CA PRO A 92 -19.53 -7.97 -8.41
C PRO A 92 -20.21 -6.61 -8.25
N SER A 93 -19.58 -5.54 -8.74
CA SER A 93 -20.12 -4.19 -8.66
C SER A 93 -21.06 -3.84 -9.83
N GLY A 94 -21.09 -4.67 -10.89
CA GLY A 94 -21.84 -4.39 -12.13
C GLY A 94 -21.26 -3.24 -12.97
N ILE A 95 -20.15 -2.67 -12.54
CA ILE A 95 -19.43 -1.57 -13.18
C ILE A 95 -18.10 -2.13 -13.67
N SER A 96 -17.58 -1.66 -14.82
CA SER A 96 -16.25 -2.08 -15.27
C SER A 96 -15.21 -1.84 -14.16
N GLY A 97 -14.25 -2.75 -14.03
CA GLY A 97 -13.19 -2.64 -13.01
C GLY A 97 -12.50 -1.28 -13.05
N ASN A 98 -12.32 -0.72 -14.25
CA ASN A 98 -11.66 0.56 -14.47
C ASN A 98 -12.39 1.74 -13.80
N HIS A 99 -13.71 1.80 -13.92
CA HIS A 99 -14.51 2.85 -13.27
C HIS A 99 -14.54 2.67 -11.74
N THR A 100 -14.49 1.43 -11.24
CA THR A 100 -14.46 1.15 -9.79
C THR A 100 -13.16 1.67 -9.15
N VAL A 101 -12.01 1.44 -9.80
CA VAL A 101 -10.71 1.94 -9.33
C VAL A 101 -10.66 3.47 -9.39
N CYS A 102 -11.09 4.06 -10.51
CA CYS A 102 -11.15 5.52 -10.67
C CYS A 102 -11.98 6.19 -9.58
N LEU A 103 -13.20 5.70 -9.31
CA LEU A 103 -14.05 6.19 -8.22
C LEU A 103 -13.40 6.00 -6.85
N GLY A 104 -12.77 4.85 -6.61
CA GLY A 104 -12.04 4.57 -5.38
C GLY A 104 -10.91 5.56 -5.11
N MET A 105 -10.15 5.91 -6.15
CA MET A 105 -9.10 6.91 -6.10
C MET A 105 -9.64 8.33 -5.90
N SER A 106 -10.71 8.71 -6.60
CA SER A 106 -11.33 10.03 -6.43
C SER A 106 -11.87 10.23 -5.01
N ILE A 107 -12.54 9.23 -4.47
CA ILE A 107 -13.02 9.26 -3.07
C ILE A 107 -11.83 9.30 -2.11
N GLY A 108 -10.77 8.54 -2.39
CA GLY A 108 -9.55 8.54 -1.59
C GLY A 108 -8.86 9.90 -1.55
N MET A 109 -8.74 10.55 -2.72
CA MET A 109 -8.26 11.92 -2.86
C MET A 109 -9.10 12.86 -2.00
N LEU A 110 -10.43 12.84 -2.13
CA LEU A 110 -11.31 13.73 -1.36
C LEU A 110 -11.18 13.53 0.16
N CYS A 111 -10.97 12.30 0.62
CA CYS A 111 -10.75 12.01 2.05
C CYS A 111 -9.40 12.54 2.55
N LEU A 112 -8.34 12.47 1.76
CA LEU A 112 -6.98 12.87 2.16
C LEU A 112 -6.68 14.35 1.90
N LEU A 113 -7.37 14.96 0.94
CA LEU A 113 -7.23 16.37 0.56
C LEU A 113 -7.36 17.35 1.74
N PRO A 114 -8.34 17.25 2.67
CA PRO A 114 -8.39 18.15 3.82
C PRO A 114 -7.15 18.01 4.71
N PHE A 115 -6.68 16.78 4.96
CA PHE A 115 -5.46 16.57 5.75
C PHE A 115 -4.22 17.18 5.07
N ALA A 116 -4.12 17.02 3.75
CA ALA A 116 -3.05 17.64 2.96
C ALA A 116 -3.09 19.18 3.03
N LEU A 117 -4.28 19.79 2.93
CA LEU A 117 -4.45 21.24 3.06
C LEU A 117 -4.08 21.74 4.47
N PHE A 118 -4.51 21.03 5.52
CA PHE A 118 -4.21 21.40 6.91
C PHE A 118 -2.76 21.17 7.32
N SER A 119 -2.00 20.34 6.58
CA SER A 119 -0.58 20.08 6.86
C SER A 119 0.33 21.29 6.66
N GLY A 120 -0.13 22.34 5.96
CA GLY A 120 0.69 23.50 5.59
C GLY A 120 1.77 23.20 4.55
N ALA A 121 1.80 21.98 3.98
CA ALA A 121 2.79 21.57 2.98
C ALA A 121 2.43 21.99 1.54
N VAL A 122 1.27 22.61 1.34
CA VAL A 122 0.73 22.96 0.00
C VAL A 122 1.74 23.79 -0.79
N ASP A 123 2.37 24.79 -0.16
CA ASP A 123 3.34 25.65 -0.83
C ASP A 123 4.57 24.88 -1.31
N ARG A 124 5.06 23.89 -0.54
CA ARG A 124 6.19 23.04 -0.93
C ARG A 124 5.85 22.03 -2.02
N VAL A 125 4.61 21.55 -2.03
CA VAL A 125 4.13 20.62 -3.07
C VAL A 125 3.97 21.33 -4.41
N LEU A 126 3.58 22.61 -4.39
CA LEU A 126 3.39 23.45 -5.58
C LEU A 126 4.69 24.03 -6.14
N GLU A 127 5.83 23.84 -5.48
CA GLU A 127 7.13 24.18 -6.06
C GLU A 127 7.38 23.34 -7.32
N LEU A 128 7.72 24.03 -8.42
CA LEU A 128 7.90 23.44 -9.76
C LEU A 128 8.71 22.13 -9.78
N PRO A 129 9.86 22.01 -9.09
CA PRO A 129 10.64 20.76 -9.09
C PRO A 129 9.88 19.58 -8.45
N ASN A 130 9.21 19.83 -7.32
CA ASN A 130 8.49 18.79 -6.56
C ASN A 130 7.24 18.33 -7.31
N LEU A 131 6.56 19.26 -7.99
CA LEU A 131 5.38 18.97 -8.78
C LEU A 131 5.66 17.89 -9.85
N TYR A 132 6.81 17.96 -10.53
CA TYR A 132 7.20 16.94 -11.51
C TYR A 132 7.43 15.57 -10.87
N TYR A 133 8.07 15.51 -9.69
CA TYR A 133 8.28 14.26 -8.97
C TYR A 133 6.95 13.64 -8.50
N PHE A 134 6.02 14.44 -7.99
CA PHE A 134 4.71 13.95 -7.56
C PHE A 134 3.85 13.47 -8.73
N ILE A 135 3.86 14.19 -9.87
CA ILE A 135 3.18 13.75 -11.09
C ILE A 135 3.82 12.44 -11.60
N GLY A 136 5.15 12.38 -11.66
CA GLY A 136 5.87 11.17 -12.06
C GLY A 136 5.54 9.97 -11.16
N LEU A 137 5.52 10.18 -9.84
CA LEU A 137 5.13 9.16 -8.86
C LEU A 137 3.68 8.72 -9.07
N ALA A 138 2.74 9.64 -9.26
CA ALA A 138 1.33 9.31 -9.49
C ALA A 138 1.11 8.49 -10.77
N ILE A 139 1.85 8.82 -11.83
CA ILE A 139 1.78 8.08 -13.09
C ILE A 139 2.38 6.68 -12.91
N LEU A 140 3.63 6.60 -12.44
CA LEU A 140 4.40 5.35 -12.39
C LEU A 140 3.90 4.38 -11.31
N ALA A 141 3.48 4.88 -10.16
CA ALA A 141 3.07 4.03 -9.03
C ALA A 141 1.59 3.65 -9.08
N SER A 142 0.74 4.40 -9.80
CA SER A 142 -0.70 4.16 -9.81
C SER A 142 -1.28 4.12 -11.22
N ALA A 143 -1.19 5.21 -12.00
CA ALA A 143 -1.90 5.27 -13.28
C ALA A 143 -1.48 4.15 -14.26
N LEU A 144 -0.18 3.85 -14.34
CA LEU A 144 0.40 2.85 -15.24
C LEU A 144 0.17 1.41 -14.76
N PRO A 145 0.40 1.07 -13.47
CA PRO A 145 0.07 -0.26 -12.96
C PRO A 145 -1.40 -0.63 -13.14
N PHE A 146 -2.33 0.29 -12.81
CA PHE A 146 -3.76 0.00 -12.92
C PHE A 146 -4.26 -0.08 -14.37
N THR A 147 -3.59 0.56 -15.34
CA THR A 147 -3.94 0.38 -16.76
C THR A 147 -3.38 -0.92 -17.33
N LEU A 148 -2.27 -1.45 -16.80
CA LEU A 148 -1.66 -2.71 -17.25
C LEU A 148 -2.22 -3.96 -16.56
N GLU A 149 -2.83 -3.81 -15.38
CA GLU A 149 -3.51 -4.91 -14.67
C GLU A 149 -4.84 -5.32 -15.34
N MET A 150 -5.29 -4.55 -16.34
CA MET A 150 -6.54 -4.78 -17.11
C MET A 150 -6.27 -5.19 -18.55
#